data_AF-A0A3M2ZHU2-F1
#
_entry.id   AF-A0A3M2ZHU2-F1
#
_cell.length_a   1.000
_cell.length_b   1.000
_cell.length_c   1.000
_cell.angle_alpha   90.00
_cell.angle_beta   90.00
_cell.angle_gamma   90.00
#
_symmetry.space_group_name_H-M   'P 1'
#
loop_
_entity.id
_entity.type
_entity.pdbx_description
1 polymer ?
#
loop_
_entity_poly.entity_id
_entity_poly.type
_entity_poly.pdbx_seq_one_letter_code
_entity_poly.pdbx_strand_id
1 'polypeptide(L)'
;LLDRMTAAFMLVVCWIVATLDPSILGMIENLGGPVISVLLFLMPMYAIYKVPSMRKYAGAWSNYFVIAAGLVAISALIFSLTR
;
A
#
# COMPACT_ATOMS: atom_id res chain seq x y z
N LEU A 1 7.65 -21.98 -21.34
CA LEU A 1 8.70 -22.63 -20.52
C LEU A 1 9.20 -21.68 -19.45
N LEU A 2 9.51 -20.44 -19.82
CA LEU A 2 9.87 -19.36 -18.90
C LEU A 2 8.80 -19.15 -17.81
N ASP A 3 7.52 -18.94 -18.16
CA ASP A 3 6.45 -18.74 -17.16
C ASP A 3 6.31 -19.88 -16.14
N ARG A 4 6.53 -21.11 -16.60
CA ARG A 4 6.43 -22.32 -15.77
C ARG A 4 7.62 -22.42 -14.81
N MET A 5 8.80 -21.98 -15.24
CA MET A 5 9.98 -21.85 -14.39
C MET A 5 9.83 -20.70 -13.40
N THR A 6 9.29 -19.54 -13.82
CA THR A 6 9.04 -18.40 -12.92
C THR A 6 8.00 -18.77 -11.85
N ALA A 7 6.92 -19.46 -12.24
CA ALA A 7 5.91 -19.94 -11.30
C ALA A 7 6.49 -20.95 -10.30
N ALA A 8 7.29 -21.92 -10.77
CA ALA A 8 7.95 -22.88 -9.89
C ALA A 8 8.92 -22.19 -8.92
N PHE A 9 9.70 -21.21 -9.41
CA PHE A 9 10.61 -20.42 -8.59
C PHE A 9 9.85 -19.62 -7.52
N MET A 10 8.77 -18.94 -7.90
CA MET A 10 7.92 -18.19 -6.96
C MET A 10 7.36 -19.11 -5.86
N LEU A 11 6.91 -20.32 -6.23
CA LEU A 11 6.35 -21.30 -5.30
C LEU A 11 7.40 -21.76 -4.27
N VAL A 12 8.61 -22.09 -4.74
CA VAL A 12 9.71 -22.54 -3.86
C VAL A 12 10.14 -21.42 -2.92
N VAL A 13 10.33 -20.20 -3.42
CA VAL A 13 10.73 -19.05 -2.60
C VAL A 13 9.66 -18.71 -1.55
N CYS A 14 8.38 -18.64 -1.94
CA CYS A 14 7.28 -18.38 -1.01
C CYS A 14 7.18 -19.48 0.07
N TRP A 15 7.37 -20.75 -0.29
CA TRP A 15 7.32 -21.85 0.67
C TRP A 15 8.47 -21.79 1.69
N ILE A 16 9.69 -21.50 1.23
CA ILE A 16 10.86 -21.36 2.10
C ILE A 16 10.66 -20.18 3.07
N VAL A 17 10.28 -19.01 2.56
CA VAL A 17 10.04 -17.82 3.39
C VAL A 17 8.93 -18.06 4.42
N ALA A 18 7.83 -18.70 4.02
CA ALA A 18 6.73 -19.04 4.94
C ALA A 18 7.11 -20.06 6.03
N THR A 19 8.11 -20.89 5.79
CA THR A 19 8.58 -21.89 6.78
C THR A 19 9.60 -21.29 7.75
N LEU A 20 10.44 -20.35 7.29
CA LEU A 20 11.49 -19.73 8.10
C LEU A 20 10.96 -18.59 8.99
N ASP A 21 10.03 -17.79 8.48
CA ASP A 21 9.46 -16.65 9.18
C ASP A 21 7.92 -16.75 9.21
N PRO A 22 7.33 -17.23 10.33
CA PRO A 22 5.86 -17.33 10.45
C PRO A 22 5.18 -15.96 10.56
N SER A 23 5.94 -14.86 10.59
CA SER A 23 5.41 -13.49 10.62
C SER A 23 4.96 -12.97 9.26
N ILE A 24 4.42 -13.82 8.37
CA ILE A 24 3.84 -13.39 7.09
C ILE A 24 2.83 -12.24 7.28
N LEU A 25 2.08 -12.25 8.40
CA LEU A 25 1.21 -11.15 8.77
C LEU A 25 1.99 -9.85 9.03
N GLY A 26 3.07 -9.91 9.81
CA GLY A 26 3.95 -8.76 10.06
C GLY A 26 4.65 -8.28 8.78
N MET A 27 5.08 -9.17 7.89
CA MET A 27 5.66 -8.80 6.60
C MET A 27 4.64 -8.09 5.70
N ILE A 28 3.39 -8.57 5.69
CA ILE A 28 2.28 -7.94 4.97
C ILE A 28 1.91 -6.59 5.60
N GLU A 29 1.88 -6.47 6.92
CA GLU A 29 1.59 -5.21 7.61
C GLU A 29 2.68 -4.17 7.34
N ASN A 30 3.95 -4.59 7.41
CA ASN A 30 5.10 -3.73 7.24
C ASN A 30 5.24 -3.17 5.82
N LEU A 31 4.99 -4.01 4.80
CA LEU A 31 5.13 -3.62 3.40
C LEU A 31 3.81 -3.21 2.77
N GLY A 32 2.76 -4.00 2.98
CA GLY A 32 1.43 -3.81 2.43
C GLY A 32 0.68 -2.67 3.10
N GLY A 33 0.80 -2.49 4.42
CA GLY A 33 0.11 -1.42 5.16
C GLY A 33 0.40 -0.02 4.57
N PRO A 34 1.68 0.41 4.51
CA PRO A 34 2.03 1.71 3.95
C PRO A 34 1.66 1.85 2.48
N VAL A 35 1.93 0.82 1.66
CA VAL A 35 1.65 0.85 0.22
C VAL A 35 0.15 0.96 -0.04
N ILE A 36 -0.68 0.15 0.61
CA ILE A 36 -2.14 0.16 0.46
C ILE A 36 -2.71 1.50 0.95
N SER A 37 -2.25 2.02 2.08
CA SER A 37 -2.73 3.31 2.61
C SER A 37 -2.43 4.48 1.67
N VAL A 38 -1.23 4.49 1.07
CA VAL A 38 -0.87 5.50 0.07
C VAL A 38 -1.73 5.35 -1.20
N LEU A 39 -1.96 4.12 -1.66
CA LEU A 39 -2.79 3.86 -2.84
C LEU A 39 -4.27 4.22 -2.63
N LEU A 40 -4.82 3.95 -1.46
CA LEU A 40 -6.24 4.21 -1.19
C LEU A 40 -6.50 5.68 -0.85
N PHE A 41 -5.64 6.33 -0.08
CA PHE A 41 -5.88 7.70 0.40
C PHE A 41 -5.14 8.76 -0.40
N LEU A 42 -3.85 8.54 -0.71
CA LEU A 42 -2.98 9.59 -1.27
C LEU A 42 -2.98 9.61 -2.81
N MET A 43 -3.02 8.45 -3.46
CA MET A 43 -3.06 8.36 -4.92
C MET A 43 -4.28 9.05 -5.57
N PRO A 44 -5.54 8.84 -5.14
CA PRO A 44 -6.67 9.53 -5.74
C PRO A 44 -6.57 11.04 -5.56
N MET A 45 -6.10 11.47 -4.40
CA MET A 45 -5.86 12.88 -4.09
C MET A 45 -4.80 13.50 -4.99
N TYR A 46 -3.69 12.80 -5.21
CA TYR A 46 -2.66 13.21 -6.16
C TYR A 46 -3.19 13.26 -7.61
N ALA A 47 -4.00 12.27 -8.02
CA ALA A 47 -4.57 12.19 -9.36
C ALA A 47 -5.51 13.38 -9.67
N ILE A 48 -6.28 13.85 -8.70
CA ILE A 48 -7.18 15.01 -8.85
C ILE A 48 -6.41 16.29 -9.20
N TYR A 49 -5.21 16.49 -8.63
CA TYR A 49 -4.38 17.66 -8.93
C TYR A 49 -3.58 17.53 -10.22
N LYS A 50 -3.15 16.30 -10.56
CA LYS A 50 -2.30 16.06 -11.74
C LYS A 50 -3.09 15.91 -13.05
N VAL A 51 -4.31 15.38 -12.99
CA VAL A 51 -5.12 15.13 -14.18
C VAL A 51 -6.09 16.31 -14.40
N PRO A 52 -5.96 17.08 -15.50
CA PRO A 52 -6.76 18.30 -15.70
C PRO A 52 -8.27 18.04 -15.79
N SER A 53 -8.69 16.85 -16.25
CA SER A 53 -10.10 16.45 -16.30
C SER A 53 -10.72 16.16 -14.91
N MET A 54 -9.89 15.92 -13.89
CA MET A 54 -10.34 15.65 -12.51
C MET A 54 -10.27 16.89 -11.60
N ARG A 55 -9.66 17.99 -12.04
CA ARG A 55 -9.56 19.25 -11.27
C ARG A 55 -10.92 19.84 -10.87
N LYS A 56 -12.00 19.47 -11.56
CA LYS A 56 -13.37 19.83 -11.16
C LYS A 56 -13.76 19.31 -9.77
N TYR A 57 -13.08 18.27 -9.27
CA TYR A 57 -13.27 17.71 -7.93
C TYR A 57 -12.23 18.20 -6.91
N ALA A 58 -11.28 19.06 -7.30
CA ALA A 58 -10.17 19.49 -6.44
C ALA A 58 -10.58 20.39 -5.26
N GLY A 59 -11.78 20.98 -5.31
CA GLY A 59 -12.27 21.92 -4.28
C GLY A 59 -13.24 21.34 -3.25
N ALA A 60 -13.50 20.02 -3.28
CA ALA A 60 -14.41 19.41 -2.30
C ALA A 60 -13.74 19.36 -0.92
N TRP A 61 -14.46 19.76 0.13
CA TRP A 61 -13.98 19.62 1.53
C TRP A 61 -13.57 18.18 1.88
N SER A 62 -14.22 17.19 1.24
CA SER A 62 -13.89 15.77 1.36
C SER A 62 -12.43 15.45 1.01
N ASN A 63 -11.82 16.18 0.08
CA ASN A 63 -10.43 15.98 -0.32
C ASN A 63 -9.45 16.21 0.84
N TYR A 64 -9.68 17.26 1.62
CA TYR A 64 -8.86 17.55 2.80
C TYR A 64 -9.03 16.49 3.88
N PHE A 65 -10.26 16.00 4.07
CA PHE A 65 -10.53 14.90 5.00
C PHE A 65 -9.79 13.62 4.60
N VAL A 66 -9.82 13.24 3.32
CA VAL A 66 -9.14 12.04 2.81
C VAL A 66 -7.62 12.14 2.97
N ILE A 67 -7.01 13.31 2.69
CA ILE A 67 -5.57 13.53 2.91
C ILE A 67 -5.24 13.43 4.41
N ALA A 68 -6.02 14.07 5.28
CA ALA A 68 -5.78 14.04 6.73
C ALA A 68 -5.92 12.63 7.31
N ALA A 69 -6.97 11.90 6.93
CA ALA A 69 -7.17 10.51 7.33
C ALA A 69 -6.03 9.60 6.81
N GLY A 70 -5.60 9.81 5.56
CA GLY A 70 -4.46 9.09 4.99
C GLY A 70 -3.16 9.33 5.75
N LEU A 71 -2.87 10.59 6.14
CA LEU A 71 -1.71 10.93 6.95
C LEU A 71 -1.75 10.29 8.34
N VAL A 72 -2.93 10.28 8.98
CA VAL A 72 -3.11 9.60 10.28
C VAL A 72 -2.91 8.09 10.14
N ALA A 73 -3.46 7.47 9.10
CA ALA A 73 -3.31 6.03 8.84
C ALA A 73 -1.84 5.65 8.59
N ILE A 74 -1.13 6.40 7.74
CA ILE A 74 0.30 6.20 7.49
C ILE A 74 1.10 6.37 8.79
N SER A 75 0.80 7.40 9.59
CA SER A 75 1.48 7.64 10.86
C SER A 75 1.26 6.50 11.85
N ALA A 76 0.03 5.98 11.96
CA ALA A 76 -0.29 4.85 12.82
C ALA A 76 0.45 3.57 12.41
N LEU A 77 0.54 3.31 11.11
CA LEU A 77 1.29 2.16 10.57
C LEU A 77 2.80 2.28 10.82
N ILE A 78 3.38 3.45 10.56
CA ILE A 78 4.81 3.70 10.84
C ILE A 78 5.11 3.55 12.33
N PHE A 79 4.20 4.01 13.19
CA PHE A 79 4.33 3.85 14.64
C PHE A 79 4.23 2.38 15.06
N SER A 80 3.30 1.62 14.48
CA SER A 80 3.16 0.18 14.72
C SER A 80 4.33 -0.65 14.20
N LEU A 81 5.02 -0.18 13.16
CA LEU A 81 6.25 -0.77 12.62
C LEU A 81 7.46 -0.50 13.53
N THR A 82 7.46 0.64 14.21
CA THR A 82 8.59 1.11 15.04
C THR A 82 8.50 0.59 16.49
N ARG A 83 7.32 0.12 16.92
CA ARG A 83 7.06 -0.43 18.26
C ARG A 83 6.90 -1.94 18.22
#